data_AF-A0A6N7PQD0-F1
#
_entry.id   AF-A0A6N7PQD0-F1
#
_cell.length_a   1.000
_cell.length_b   1.000
_cell.length_c   1.000
_cell.angle_alpha   90.00
_cell.angle_beta   90.00
_cell.angle_gamma   90.00
#
_symmetry.space_group_name_H-M   'P 1'
#
loop_
_entity.id
_entity.type
_entity.pdbx_description
1 polymer ?
#
loop_
_entity_poly.entity_id
_entity_poly.type
_entity_poly.pdbx_seq_one_letter_code
_entity_poly.pdbx_strand_id
1 'polypeptide(L)'
;MLAVLRVPLAEIRAAYRVGSRVYGTAGPTSDEDFLVVLSKPGQRQDLAFAEDLNIVIHGVATFQEALDDHSVFALECHFVEAPHVLVAARPPFRFALDRKKLAASAIGKSTADWQKAKKRFAEEPGPSRKKAFHALRVPAFALQIAKAGKIHDFAAANHFLAALREGPDDDFAWYEEKLGPAREALCAELTKLAGKKR
;
A
#
# COMPACT_ATOMS: atom_id res chain seq x y z
N MET A 1 -0.83 4.47 19.74
CA MET A 1 -1.89 3.69 19.06
C MET A 1 -3.16 3.57 19.91
N LEU A 2 -3.18 2.84 21.03
CA LEU A 2 -4.41 2.60 21.82
C LEU A 2 -5.10 3.89 22.31
N ALA A 3 -4.32 4.86 22.80
CA ALA A 3 -4.85 6.16 23.24
C ALA A 3 -5.55 6.95 22.11
N VAL A 4 -5.12 6.74 20.86
CA VAL A 4 -5.72 7.39 19.67
C VAL A 4 -6.97 6.65 19.21
N LEU A 5 -6.94 5.32 19.23
CA LEU A 5 -8.09 4.48 18.84
C LEU A 5 -9.26 4.57 19.82
N ARG A 6 -8.99 4.83 21.11
CA ARG A 6 -10.00 4.84 22.19
C ARG A 6 -10.83 3.55 22.27
N VAL A 7 -10.22 2.41 21.92
CA VAL A 7 -10.81 1.08 22.05
C VAL A 7 -9.98 0.21 22.99
N PRO A 8 -10.60 -0.73 23.73
CA PRO A 8 -9.87 -1.74 24.50
C PRO A 8 -9.01 -2.64 23.60
N LEU A 9 -7.87 -3.11 24.12
CA LEU A 9 -7.00 -4.05 23.39
C LEU A 9 -7.75 -5.35 23.00
N ALA A 10 -8.70 -5.79 23.83
CA ALA A 10 -9.53 -6.96 23.55
C ALA A 10 -10.40 -6.82 22.29
N GLU A 11 -10.66 -5.58 21.85
CA GLU A 11 -11.40 -5.30 20.61
C GLU A 11 -10.48 -5.26 19.38
N ILE A 12 -9.16 -5.35 19.54
CA ILE A 12 -8.22 -5.40 18.43
C ILE A 12 -8.04 -6.84 17.97
N ARG A 13 -8.49 -7.10 16.74
CA ARG A 13 -8.35 -8.38 16.07
C ARG A 13 -6.95 -8.59 15.52
N ALA A 14 -6.41 -7.56 14.89
CA ALA A 14 -5.07 -7.57 14.32
C ALA A 14 -4.54 -6.13 14.25
N ALA A 15 -3.23 -5.98 14.29
CA ALA A 15 -2.59 -4.69 14.14
C ALA A 15 -1.22 -4.85 13.48
N TYR A 16 -0.94 -4.01 12.50
CA TYR A 16 0.26 -4.06 11.69
C TYR A 16 0.87 -2.67 11.59
N ARG A 17 2.19 -2.59 11.66
CA ARG A 17 2.92 -1.42 11.17
C ARG A 17 2.90 -1.47 9.64
N VAL A 18 2.68 -0.32 9.02
CA VAL A 18 2.70 -0.16 7.55
C VAL A 18 3.54 1.06 7.18
N GLY A 19 3.66 1.38 5.90
CA GLY A 19 4.27 2.63 5.47
C GLY A 19 5.79 2.64 5.47
N SER A 20 6.35 3.84 5.53
CA SER A 20 7.77 4.12 5.25
C SER A 20 8.77 3.30 6.08
N ARG A 21 8.41 2.95 7.33
CA ARG A 21 9.24 2.14 8.22
C ARG A 21 9.29 0.66 7.81
N VAL A 22 8.22 0.14 7.22
CA VAL A 22 8.21 -1.22 6.63
C VAL A 22 9.00 -1.24 5.33
N TYR A 23 8.90 -0.16 4.54
CA TYR A 23 9.58 -0.08 3.25
C TYR A 23 11.08 0.27 3.37
N GLY A 24 11.57 0.61 4.56
CA GLY A 24 12.95 1.08 4.77
C GLY A 24 13.22 2.47 4.19
N THR A 25 12.19 3.32 4.06
CA THR A 25 12.29 4.67 3.49
C THR A 25 11.98 5.78 4.48
N ALA A 26 11.83 5.46 5.77
CA ALA A 26 11.55 6.43 6.81
C ALA A 26 12.76 7.35 7.06
N GLY A 27 12.50 8.65 7.15
CA GLY A 27 13.45 9.65 7.62
C GLY A 27 13.12 10.12 9.04
N PRO A 28 13.90 11.05 9.61
CA PRO A 28 13.71 11.55 10.97
C PRO A 28 12.35 12.17 11.23
N THR A 29 11.70 12.73 10.20
CA THR A 29 10.40 13.41 10.27
C THR A 29 9.25 12.55 9.75
N SER A 30 9.46 11.24 9.56
CA SER A 30 8.41 10.35 9.04
C SER A 30 7.38 9.98 10.10
N ASP A 31 6.12 10.17 9.75
CA ASP A 31 4.94 9.69 10.45
C ASP A 31 4.96 8.16 10.64
N GLU A 32 4.33 7.68 11.72
CA GLU A 32 4.07 6.25 11.90
C GLU A 32 2.70 5.86 11.34
N ASP A 33 2.71 4.94 10.38
CA ASP A 33 1.49 4.41 9.80
C ASP A 33 1.16 3.03 10.39
N PHE A 34 -0.09 2.82 10.75
CA PHE A 34 -0.61 1.54 11.22
C PHE A 34 -1.90 1.14 10.50
N LEU A 35 -2.11 -0.16 10.37
CA LEU A 35 -3.42 -0.73 10.05
C LEU A 35 -3.91 -1.53 11.26
N VAL A 36 -5.14 -1.26 11.70
CA VAL A 36 -5.77 -1.94 12.81
C VAL A 36 -7.09 -2.55 12.36
N VAL A 37 -7.28 -3.82 12.66
CA VAL A 37 -8.54 -4.53 12.43
C VAL A 37 -9.25 -4.69 13.77
N LEU A 38 -10.47 -4.17 13.87
CA LEU A 38 -11.32 -4.30 15.05
C LEU A 38 -12.20 -5.53 14.95
N SER A 39 -12.43 -6.19 16.09
CA SER A 39 -13.30 -7.37 16.23
C SER A 39 -14.79 -7.04 16.09
N LYS A 40 -15.15 -5.75 16.17
CA LYS A 40 -16.55 -5.29 16.14
C LYS A 40 -17.22 -5.58 14.78
N PRO A 41 -18.33 -6.35 14.76
CA PRO A 41 -19.11 -6.55 13.54
C PRO A 41 -19.63 -5.22 12.97
N GLY A 42 -19.61 -5.07 11.65
CA GLY A 42 -20.13 -3.88 10.96
C GLY A 42 -19.24 -2.64 11.01
N GLN A 43 -18.03 -2.71 11.59
CA GLN A 43 -17.06 -1.61 11.52
C GLN A 43 -16.64 -1.38 10.05
N ARG A 44 -17.01 -0.21 9.53
CA ARG A 44 -16.57 0.25 8.21
C ARG A 44 -15.10 0.71 8.27
N GLN A 45 -14.49 0.81 7.10
CA GLN A 45 -13.16 1.41 7.01
C GLN A 45 -13.21 2.86 7.50
N ASP A 46 -12.24 3.24 8.33
CA ASP A 46 -12.13 4.57 8.92
C ASP A 46 -10.66 4.99 9.05
N LEU A 47 -10.41 6.24 9.42
CA LEU A 47 -9.09 6.82 9.61
C LEU A 47 -9.02 7.54 10.95
N ALA A 48 -7.96 7.28 11.72
CA ALA A 48 -7.64 8.04 12.92
C ALA A 48 -6.25 8.67 12.79
N PHE A 49 -6.14 9.92 13.20
CA PHE A 49 -4.93 10.73 13.06
C PHE A 49 -4.51 11.33 14.41
N ALA A 50 -3.21 11.38 14.64
CA ALA A 50 -2.56 12.26 15.61
C ALA A 50 -1.29 12.85 14.95
N GLU A 51 -0.60 13.77 15.63
CA GLU A 51 0.49 14.59 15.08
C GLU A 51 1.49 13.82 14.20
N ASP A 52 1.98 12.67 14.67
CA ASP A 52 2.92 11.80 13.93
C ASP A 52 2.39 10.38 13.72
N LEU A 53 1.05 10.21 13.70
CA LEU A 53 0.43 8.89 13.71
C LEU A 53 -0.79 8.82 12.78
N ASN A 54 -0.72 7.94 11.79
CA ASN A 54 -1.85 7.60 10.94
C ASN A 54 -2.30 6.17 11.22
N ILE A 55 -3.60 5.96 11.44
CA ILE A 55 -4.17 4.62 11.63
C ILE A 55 -5.29 4.41 10.63
N VAL A 56 -5.14 3.41 9.77
CA VAL A 56 -6.23 2.88 8.96
C VAL A 56 -6.96 1.81 9.76
N ILE A 57 -8.26 2.01 9.95
CA ILE A 57 -9.10 1.11 10.74
C ILE A 57 -9.96 0.29 9.79
N HIS A 58 -9.96 -1.03 9.97
CA HIS A 58 -10.90 -1.95 9.36
C HIS A 58 -11.71 -2.68 10.44
N GLY A 59 -12.88 -3.19 10.08
CA GLY A 59 -13.52 -4.29 10.79
C GLY A 59 -13.05 -5.64 10.22
N VAL A 60 -13.33 -6.74 10.92
CA VAL A 60 -12.99 -8.10 10.43
C VAL A 60 -13.51 -8.34 9.01
N ALA A 61 -14.78 -7.98 8.74
CA ALA A 61 -15.40 -8.16 7.43
C ALA A 61 -14.74 -7.30 6.36
N THR A 62 -14.55 -6.00 6.62
CA THR A 62 -13.99 -5.07 5.63
C THR A 62 -12.51 -5.33 5.35
N PHE A 63 -11.76 -5.88 6.31
CA PHE A 63 -10.39 -6.32 6.04
C PHE A 63 -10.36 -7.60 5.19
N GLN A 64 -11.24 -8.57 5.47
CA GLN A 64 -11.34 -9.78 4.66
C GLN A 64 -11.79 -9.47 3.23
N GLU A 65 -12.78 -8.60 3.06
CA GLU A 65 -13.21 -8.08 1.75
C GLU A 65 -12.04 -7.43 1.00
N ALA A 66 -11.23 -6.61 1.69
CA ALA A 66 -10.05 -5.99 1.07
C ALA A 66 -9.01 -7.03 0.61
N LEU A 67 -8.85 -8.17 1.31
CA LEU A 67 -8.01 -9.28 0.86
C LEU A 67 -8.62 -10.01 -0.34
N ASP A 68 -9.92 -10.25 -0.33
CA ASP A 68 -10.66 -10.93 -1.40
C ASP A 68 -10.66 -10.09 -2.70
N ASP A 69 -10.69 -8.77 -2.57
CA ASP A 69 -10.56 -7.78 -3.64
C ASP A 69 -9.11 -7.47 -4.02
N HIS A 70 -8.15 -8.16 -3.39
CA HIS A 70 -6.72 -8.03 -3.68
C HIS A 70 -6.21 -6.59 -3.52
N SER A 71 -6.74 -5.84 -2.55
CA SER A 71 -6.18 -4.55 -2.17
C SER A 71 -4.72 -4.75 -1.76
N VAL A 72 -3.80 -4.17 -2.54
CA VAL A 72 -2.36 -4.32 -2.26
C VAL A 72 -2.02 -3.85 -0.86
N PHE A 73 -2.68 -2.82 -0.34
CA PHE A 73 -2.48 -2.34 1.03
C PHE A 73 -2.88 -3.37 2.11
N ALA A 74 -3.96 -4.11 1.90
CA ALA A 74 -4.33 -5.21 2.79
C ALA A 74 -3.36 -6.40 2.65
N LEU A 75 -2.90 -6.67 1.43
CA LEU A 75 -1.92 -7.72 1.15
C LEU A 75 -0.53 -7.41 1.74
N GLU A 76 -0.13 -6.14 1.79
CA GLU A 76 1.05 -5.68 2.52
C GLU A 76 0.99 -6.12 3.97
N CYS A 77 -0.14 -5.90 4.64
CA CYS A 77 -0.35 -6.35 6.02
C CYS A 77 -0.36 -7.88 6.17
N HIS A 78 -0.97 -8.58 5.21
CA HIS A 78 -1.05 -10.03 5.22
C HIS A 78 0.32 -10.71 5.07
N PHE A 79 1.23 -10.11 4.29
CA PHE A 79 2.57 -10.65 4.02
C PHE A 79 3.69 -10.00 4.84
N VAL A 80 3.37 -9.06 5.73
CA VAL A 80 4.39 -8.35 6.51
C VAL A 80 5.10 -9.28 7.49
N GLU A 81 6.39 -9.04 7.71
CA GLU A 81 7.21 -9.84 8.61
C GLU A 81 6.89 -9.61 10.09
N ALA A 82 7.23 -10.57 10.94
CA ALA A 82 6.90 -10.59 12.37
C ALA A 82 7.25 -9.30 13.15
N PRO A 83 8.38 -8.59 12.90
CA PRO A 83 8.67 -7.33 13.58
C PRO A 83 7.65 -6.20 13.33
N HIS A 84 6.83 -6.34 12.30
CA HIS A 84 5.79 -5.39 11.91
C HIS A 84 4.37 -5.88 12.25
N VAL A 85 4.24 -7.08 12.81
CA VAL A 85 2.97 -7.62 13.32
C VAL A 85 2.86 -7.30 14.81
N LEU A 86 2.01 -6.33 15.16
CA LEU A 86 1.80 -5.91 16.55
C LEU A 86 0.78 -6.80 17.27
N VAL A 87 -0.28 -7.20 16.57
CA VAL A 87 -1.29 -8.13 17.05
C VAL A 87 -1.63 -9.09 15.91
N ALA A 88 -1.43 -10.39 16.14
CA ALA A 88 -1.74 -11.42 15.16
C ALA A 88 -3.20 -11.89 15.27
N ALA A 89 -3.88 -12.04 14.12
CA ALA A 89 -5.25 -12.53 14.05
C ALA A 89 -5.39 -14.01 14.46
N ARG A 90 -6.44 -14.35 15.24
CA ARG A 90 -6.70 -15.73 15.71
C ARG A 90 -8.18 -16.16 15.69
N PRO A 91 -8.70 -16.88 14.68
CA PRO A 91 -8.00 -17.42 13.51
C PRO A 91 -7.38 -16.38 12.56
N PRO A 92 -6.34 -16.79 11.79
CA PRO A 92 -5.77 -15.99 10.72
C PRO A 92 -6.80 -15.63 9.63
N PHE A 93 -6.59 -14.48 8.98
CA PHE A 93 -7.32 -14.12 7.77
C PHE A 93 -6.94 -15.03 6.61
N ARG A 94 -7.87 -15.21 5.66
CA ARG A 94 -7.66 -16.07 4.50
C ARG A 94 -7.32 -15.23 3.28
N PHE A 95 -6.44 -15.73 2.44
CA PHE A 95 -6.14 -15.14 1.15
C PHE A 95 -5.99 -16.24 0.11
N ALA A 96 -6.66 -16.09 -1.03
CA ALA A 96 -6.54 -16.97 -2.17
C ALA A 96 -6.21 -16.12 -3.40
N LEU A 97 -5.03 -16.35 -3.97
CA LEU A 97 -4.53 -15.56 -5.09
C LEU A 97 -5.37 -15.78 -6.37
N ASP A 98 -6.02 -14.71 -6.81
CA ASP A 98 -6.58 -14.51 -8.14
C ASP A 98 -5.74 -13.45 -8.88
N ARG A 99 -4.93 -13.90 -9.84
CA ARG A 99 -4.04 -13.02 -10.61
C ARG A 99 -4.78 -11.97 -11.43
N LYS A 100 -6.01 -12.24 -11.87
CA LYS A 100 -6.79 -11.29 -12.66
C LYS A 100 -7.30 -10.16 -11.77
N LYS A 101 -7.86 -10.51 -10.60
CA LYS A 101 -8.28 -9.52 -9.60
C LYS A 101 -7.11 -8.70 -9.09
N LEU A 102 -5.98 -9.36 -8.79
CA LEU A 102 -4.75 -8.69 -8.37
C LEU A 102 -4.27 -7.66 -9.40
N ALA A 103 -4.17 -8.05 -10.67
CA ALA A 103 -3.74 -7.14 -11.72
C ALA A 103 -4.70 -5.96 -11.89
N ALA A 104 -6.01 -6.22 -11.92
CA ALA A 104 -7.03 -5.17 -12.03
C ALA A 104 -6.96 -4.18 -10.87
N SER A 105 -6.88 -4.67 -9.63
CA SER A 105 -6.78 -3.86 -8.42
C SER A 105 -5.50 -3.01 -8.40
N ALA A 106 -4.34 -3.63 -8.65
CA ALA A 106 -3.05 -2.94 -8.63
C ALA A 106 -2.91 -1.89 -9.75
N ILE A 107 -3.32 -2.22 -10.98
CA ILE A 107 -3.27 -1.29 -12.13
C ILE A 107 -4.25 -0.13 -11.92
N GLY A 108 -5.47 -0.42 -11.43
CA GLY A 108 -6.47 0.60 -11.10
C GLY A 108 -5.95 1.58 -10.06
N LYS A 109 -5.36 1.07 -8.96
CA LYS A 109 -4.75 1.89 -7.92
C LYS A 109 -3.56 2.70 -8.43
N SER A 110 -2.66 2.09 -9.21
CA SER A 110 -1.53 2.79 -9.83
C SER A 110 -2.00 3.95 -10.71
N THR A 111 -3.03 3.71 -11.54
CA THR A 111 -3.60 4.74 -12.41
C THR A 111 -4.23 5.88 -11.62
N ALA A 112 -5.03 5.56 -10.60
CA ALA A 112 -5.66 6.57 -9.76
C ALA A 112 -4.63 7.45 -9.03
N ASP A 113 -3.58 6.85 -8.47
CA ASP A 113 -2.55 7.61 -7.75
C ASP A 113 -1.68 8.45 -8.69
N TRP A 114 -1.36 7.93 -9.88
CA TRP A 114 -0.63 8.69 -10.91
C TRP A 114 -1.40 9.91 -11.40
N GLN A 115 -2.69 9.75 -11.72
CA GLN A 115 -3.53 10.86 -12.17
C GLN A 115 -3.76 11.90 -11.07
N LYS A 116 -3.90 11.47 -9.80
CA LYS A 116 -3.98 12.39 -8.66
C LYS A 116 -2.68 13.15 -8.45
N ALA A 117 -1.52 12.49 -8.57
CA ALA A 117 -0.22 13.13 -8.50
C ALA A 117 -0.08 14.21 -9.57
N LYS A 118 -0.38 13.87 -10.84
CA LYS A 118 -0.34 14.81 -11.96
C LYS A 118 -1.25 16.02 -11.73
N LYS A 119 -2.51 15.78 -11.35
CA LYS A 119 -3.51 16.84 -11.19
C LYS A 119 -3.16 17.83 -10.07
N ARG A 120 -2.55 17.36 -8.98
CA ARG A 120 -2.29 18.18 -7.79
C ARG A 120 -0.85 18.69 -7.70
N PHE A 121 0.00 18.34 -8.66
CA PHE A 121 1.44 18.60 -8.56
C PHE A 121 1.77 20.08 -8.35
N ALA A 122 1.15 20.97 -9.12
CA ALA A 122 1.39 22.41 -9.02
C ALA A 122 0.98 23.02 -7.67
N GLU A 123 0.00 22.42 -6.98
CA GLU A 123 -0.48 22.89 -5.66
C GLU A 123 0.30 22.26 -4.51
N GLU A 124 0.65 20.98 -4.63
CA GLU A 124 1.22 20.16 -3.56
C GLU A 124 2.28 19.18 -4.11
N PRO A 125 3.46 19.67 -4.55
CA PRO A 125 4.45 18.83 -5.23
C PRO A 125 4.99 17.71 -4.33
N GLY A 126 5.23 17.97 -3.04
CA GLY A 126 5.66 16.96 -2.07
C GLY A 126 4.67 15.78 -1.94
N PRO A 127 3.41 16.03 -1.52
CA PRO A 127 2.36 14.99 -1.49
C PRO A 127 2.15 14.29 -2.83
N SER A 128 2.25 15.03 -3.94
CA SER A 128 2.09 14.48 -5.28
C SER A 128 3.23 13.53 -5.67
N ARG A 129 4.49 13.84 -5.32
CA ARG A 129 5.62 12.91 -5.46
C ARG A 129 5.40 11.62 -4.67
N LYS A 130 4.90 11.70 -3.43
CA LYS A 130 4.55 10.50 -2.63
C LYS A 130 3.50 9.64 -3.33
N LYS A 131 2.49 10.26 -3.97
CA LYS A 131 1.47 9.54 -4.76
C LYS A 131 2.05 8.93 -6.05
N ALA A 132 2.89 9.66 -6.79
CA ALA A 132 3.58 9.14 -7.96
C ALA A 132 4.44 7.92 -7.60
N PHE A 133 5.07 7.94 -6.44
CA PHE A 133 5.83 6.80 -5.94
C PHE A 133 4.94 5.59 -5.63
N HIS A 134 3.78 5.80 -5.01
CA HIS A 134 2.82 4.72 -4.75
C HIS A 134 2.33 4.08 -6.06
N ALA A 135 2.18 4.87 -7.13
CA ALA A 135 1.80 4.35 -8.43
C ALA A 135 2.85 3.38 -9.05
N LEU A 136 4.10 3.42 -8.60
CA LEU A 136 5.15 2.46 -8.96
C LEU A 136 5.23 1.29 -7.97
N ARG A 137 5.14 1.58 -6.66
CA ARG A 137 5.27 0.56 -5.60
C ARG A 137 4.15 -0.48 -5.64
N VAL A 138 2.91 -0.03 -5.78
CA VAL A 138 1.73 -0.91 -5.79
C VAL A 138 1.86 -2.01 -6.85
N PRO A 139 2.14 -1.71 -8.14
CA PRO A 139 2.31 -2.75 -9.13
C PRO A 139 3.60 -3.57 -8.93
N ALA A 140 4.68 -3.00 -8.36
CA ALA A 140 5.88 -3.76 -8.01
C ALA A 140 5.60 -4.86 -6.96
N PHE A 141 4.83 -4.54 -5.91
CA PHE A 141 4.39 -5.52 -4.92
C PHE A 141 3.42 -6.54 -5.51
N ALA A 142 2.46 -6.09 -6.31
CA ALA A 142 1.55 -6.99 -7.01
C ALA A 142 2.29 -7.98 -7.92
N LEU A 143 3.40 -7.58 -8.57
CA LEU A 143 4.21 -8.50 -9.36
C LEU A 143 4.88 -9.60 -8.51
N GLN A 144 5.38 -9.26 -7.31
CA GLN A 144 5.91 -10.26 -6.39
C GLN A 144 4.82 -11.27 -6.02
N ILE A 145 3.62 -10.79 -5.68
CA ILE A 145 2.49 -11.66 -5.33
C ILE A 145 2.07 -12.53 -6.53
N ALA A 146 1.98 -11.97 -7.73
CA ALA A 146 1.59 -12.71 -8.93
C ALA A 146 2.57 -13.85 -9.27
N LYS A 147 3.88 -13.61 -9.04
CA LYS A 147 4.97 -14.54 -9.35
C LYS A 147 5.20 -15.57 -8.23
N ALA A 148 5.27 -15.12 -6.97
CA ALA A 148 5.71 -15.91 -5.82
C ALA A 148 4.59 -16.22 -4.81
N GLY A 149 3.39 -15.63 -4.97
CA GLY A 149 2.27 -15.81 -4.05
C GLY A 149 2.38 -15.00 -2.75
N LYS A 150 3.42 -14.16 -2.60
CA LYS A 150 3.67 -13.30 -1.43
C LYS A 150 4.55 -12.10 -1.79
N ILE A 151 4.55 -11.09 -0.91
CA ILE A 151 5.57 -10.04 -0.90
C ILE A 151 6.77 -10.58 -0.10
N HIS A 152 7.97 -10.46 -0.64
CA HIS A 152 9.22 -10.85 0.03
C HIS A 152 10.24 -9.72 0.09
N ASP A 153 10.08 -8.69 -0.73
CA ASP A 153 10.92 -7.50 -0.71
C ASP A 153 10.06 -6.24 -0.66
N PHE A 154 9.92 -5.67 0.54
CA PHE A 154 9.21 -4.40 0.75
C PHE A 154 10.02 -3.17 0.30
N ALA A 155 11.29 -3.34 -0.07
CA ALA A 155 12.16 -2.29 -0.62
C ALA A 155 12.21 -2.29 -2.15
N ALA A 156 11.51 -3.21 -2.83
CA ALA A 156 11.61 -3.44 -4.27
C ALA A 156 11.44 -2.19 -5.16
N ALA A 157 10.69 -1.18 -4.70
CA ALA A 157 10.47 0.06 -5.43
C ALA A 157 11.44 1.19 -5.06
N ASN A 158 12.27 1.04 -4.02
CA ASN A 158 13.05 2.14 -3.43
C ASN A 158 14.08 2.74 -4.40
N HIS A 159 14.50 2.00 -5.42
CA HIS A 159 15.39 2.52 -6.46
C HIS A 159 14.79 3.70 -7.24
N PHE A 160 13.45 3.86 -7.28
CA PHE A 160 12.81 5.02 -7.89
C PHE A 160 12.88 6.31 -7.04
N LEU A 161 13.28 6.21 -5.76
CA LEU A 161 13.32 7.36 -4.85
C LEU A 161 14.32 8.43 -5.28
N ALA A 162 15.42 8.05 -5.92
CA ALA A 162 16.43 9.00 -6.39
C ALA A 162 15.80 10.00 -7.37
N ALA A 163 15.17 9.49 -8.43
CA ALA A 163 14.45 10.31 -9.41
C ALA A 163 13.36 11.17 -8.75
N LEU A 164 12.61 10.65 -7.76
CA LEU A 164 11.59 11.43 -7.06
C LEU A 164 12.16 12.60 -6.24
N ARG A 165 13.40 12.48 -5.73
CA ARG A 165 14.06 13.52 -4.95
C ARG A 165 14.71 14.57 -5.83
N GLU A 166 15.24 14.15 -6.98
CA GLU A 166 15.95 15.00 -7.94
C GLU A 166 15.01 15.79 -8.85
N GLY A 167 13.79 15.31 -9.06
CA GLY A 167 12.84 15.94 -9.96
C GLY A 167 12.45 17.37 -9.54
N PRO A 168 12.10 18.23 -10.52
CA PRO A 168 11.66 19.60 -10.26
C PRO A 168 10.32 19.63 -9.50
N ASP A 169 10.03 20.74 -8.82
CA ASP A 169 8.78 20.91 -8.05
C ASP A 169 7.66 21.60 -8.86
N ASP A 170 7.95 22.05 -10.08
CA ASP A 170 7.02 22.78 -10.95
C ASP A 170 6.71 22.06 -12.28
N ASP A 171 7.38 20.95 -12.57
CA ASP A 171 7.20 20.19 -13.80
C ASP A 171 6.92 18.70 -13.54
N PHE A 172 5.64 18.32 -13.62
CA PHE A 172 5.26 16.90 -13.54
C PHE A 172 5.68 16.11 -14.80
N ALA A 173 5.84 16.75 -15.95
CA ALA A 173 6.19 16.07 -17.20
C ALA A 173 7.57 15.42 -17.12
N TRP A 174 8.49 16.01 -16.36
CA TRP A 174 9.77 15.38 -16.02
C TRP A 174 9.60 13.99 -15.40
N TYR A 175 8.65 13.82 -14.47
CA TYR A 175 8.38 12.53 -13.84
C TYR A 175 7.67 11.56 -14.81
N GLU A 176 6.83 12.07 -15.72
CA GLU A 176 6.23 11.26 -16.79
C GLU A 176 7.31 10.67 -17.70
N GLU A 177 8.29 11.48 -18.10
CA GLU A 177 9.41 11.01 -18.92
C GLU A 177 10.30 10.00 -18.17
N LYS A 178 10.65 10.29 -16.92
CA LYS A 178 11.61 9.47 -16.15
C LYS A 178 11.01 8.21 -15.54
N LEU A 179 9.78 8.27 -15.05
CA LEU A 179 9.15 7.19 -14.28
C LEU A 179 7.98 6.53 -15.01
N GLY A 180 7.38 7.21 -16.00
CA GLY A 180 6.27 6.68 -16.81
C GLY A 180 6.60 5.33 -17.46
N PRO A 181 7.73 5.18 -18.17
CA PRO A 181 8.09 3.91 -18.81
C PRO A 181 8.20 2.74 -17.82
N ALA A 182 8.78 2.99 -16.63
CA ALA A 182 8.88 1.96 -15.60
C ALA A 182 7.50 1.55 -15.06
N ARG A 183 6.62 2.52 -14.81
CA ARG A 183 5.23 2.26 -14.39
C ARG A 183 4.48 1.43 -15.45
N GLU A 184 4.61 1.80 -16.72
CA GLU A 184 3.96 1.09 -17.83
C GLU A 184 4.46 -0.34 -17.95
N ALA A 185 5.78 -0.56 -17.84
CA ALA A 185 6.37 -1.90 -17.86
C ALA A 185 5.85 -2.79 -16.72
N LEU A 186 5.73 -2.25 -15.50
CA LEU A 186 5.17 -2.97 -14.35
C LEU A 186 3.71 -3.39 -14.61
N CYS A 187 2.88 -2.47 -15.13
CA CYS A 187 1.46 -2.72 -15.46
C CYS A 187 1.30 -3.72 -16.62
N ALA A 188 2.16 -3.65 -17.63
CA ALA A 188 2.15 -4.57 -18.77
C ALA A 188 2.50 -6.00 -18.33
N GLU A 189 3.51 -6.17 -17.47
CA GLU A 189 3.88 -7.48 -16.93
C GLU A 189 2.76 -8.07 -16.06
N LEU A 190 2.05 -7.24 -15.26
CA LEU A 190 0.87 -7.69 -14.51
C LEU A 190 -0.24 -8.19 -15.44
N THR A 191 -0.52 -7.46 -16.52
CA THR A 191 -1.52 -7.86 -17.52
C THR A 191 -1.16 -9.20 -18.15
N LYS A 192 0.11 -9.41 -18.49
CA LYS A 192 0.61 -10.68 -19.04
C LYS A 192 0.43 -11.84 -18.05
N LEU A 193 0.72 -11.63 -16.77
CA LEU A 193 0.57 -12.67 -15.74
C LEU A 193 -0.90 -12.98 -15.42
N ALA A 194 -1.80 -12.01 -15.56
CA ALA A 194 -3.25 -12.22 -15.41
C ALA A 194 -3.84 -13.13 -16.51
N GLY A 195 -3.24 -13.12 -17.71
CA GLY A 195 -3.66 -13.95 -18.85
C GLY A 195 -3.18 -15.40 -18.81
N LYS A 196 -2.14 -15.71 -18.02
CA LYS A 196 -1.60 -17.07 -17.93
C LYS A 196 -2.49 -17.97 -17.06
N LYS A 197 -3.11 -18.98 -17.67
CA LYS A 197 -3.71 -20.10 -16.91
C LYS A 197 -2.59 -20.86 -16.19
N ARG A 198 -2.84 -21.24 -14.93
CA ARG A 198 -1.99 -22.18 -14.19
C ARG A 198 -2.25 -23.59 -14.69
#